data_AF-E2PUL7-F1
#
_entry.id   AF-E2PUL7-F1
#
_cell.length_a   1.000
_cell.length_b   1.000
_cell.length_c   1.000
_cell.angle_alpha   90.00
_cell.angle_beta   90.00
_cell.angle_gamma   90.00
#
_symmetry.space_group_name_H-M   'P 1'
#
loop_
_entity.id
_entity.type
_entity.pdbx_description
1 polymer ?
#
loop_
_entity_poly.entity_id
_entity_poly.type
_entity_poly.pdbx_seq_one_letter_code
_entity_poly.pdbx_strand_id
1 'polypeptide(L)'
;MAVPSSPRPSDRTPAPPPNHRISRTGRATRACRISALALTATALATGPALASAAPAATPSGRMKPTVVLVHGAFADASGWSSVVERLQHRGFNVVAPANPLRGLTSDGAYIASVLKSIE
;
A
#
# COMPACT_ATOMS: atom_id res chain seq x y z
N MET A 1 -56.79 -30.22 -17.91
CA MET A 1 -55.64 -30.49 -17.01
C MET A 1 -54.49 -29.62 -17.49
N ALA A 2 -54.27 -28.45 -16.86
CA ALA A 2 -53.27 -27.48 -17.32
C ALA A 2 -51.91 -27.81 -16.71
N VAL A 3 -50.89 -27.96 -17.56
CA VAL A 3 -49.52 -28.27 -17.17
C VAL A 3 -48.84 -26.95 -16.75
N PRO A 4 -48.28 -26.81 -15.54
CA PRO A 4 -47.60 -25.59 -15.14
C PRO A 4 -46.25 -25.45 -15.89
N SER A 5 -46.09 -24.32 -16.57
CA SER A 5 -44.86 -23.95 -17.29
C SER A 5 -43.70 -23.76 -16.31
N SER A 6 -42.57 -24.42 -16.58
CA SER A 6 -41.34 -24.27 -15.79
C SER A 6 -40.67 -22.91 -16.03
N PRO A 7 -40.07 -22.28 -15.00
CA PRO A 7 -39.43 -20.97 -15.12
C PRO A 7 -38.17 -21.02 -15.99
N ARG A 8 -37.92 -19.91 -16.72
CA ARG A 8 -36.79 -19.78 -17.66
C ARG A 8 -35.46 -19.60 -16.91
N PRO A 9 -34.32 -20.00 -17.50
CA PRO A 9 -33.01 -19.92 -16.85
C PRO A 9 -32.61 -18.50 -16.39
N SER A 10 -33.14 -17.47 -17.05
CA SER A 10 -32.87 -16.06 -16.77
C SER A 10 -33.59 -15.50 -15.52
N ASP A 11 -34.57 -16.21 -14.97
CA ASP A 11 -35.28 -15.80 -13.73
C ASP A 11 -34.58 -16.29 -12.44
N ARG A 12 -33.46 -16.99 -12.56
CA ARG A 12 -32.65 -17.37 -11.39
C ARG A 12 -31.73 -16.23 -11.00
N THR A 13 -32.13 -15.49 -9.96
CA THR A 13 -31.23 -14.57 -9.25
C THR A 13 -29.96 -15.32 -8.86
N PRO A 14 -28.75 -14.82 -9.20
CA PRO A 14 -27.52 -15.46 -8.80
C PRO A 14 -27.41 -15.48 -7.28
N ALA A 15 -27.06 -16.64 -6.72
CA ALA A 15 -26.81 -16.78 -5.29
C ALA A 15 -25.69 -15.82 -4.86
N PRO A 16 -25.80 -15.17 -3.68
CA PRO A 16 -24.73 -14.33 -3.18
C PRO A 16 -23.46 -15.16 -2.98
N PRO A 17 -22.27 -14.59 -3.21
CA PRO A 17 -21.02 -15.30 -2.99
C PRO A 17 -20.87 -15.68 -1.51
N PRO A 18 -20.25 -16.84 -1.21
CA PRO A 18 -19.99 -17.22 0.17
C PRO A 18 -19.10 -16.19 0.86
N ASN A 19 -19.48 -15.80 2.06
CA ASN A 19 -18.71 -14.93 2.92
C ASN A 19 -17.43 -15.66 3.38
N HIS A 20 -16.30 -15.38 2.74
CA HIS A 20 -14.99 -15.83 3.21
C HIS A 20 -14.61 -15.03 4.47
N ARG A 21 -15.15 -15.46 5.61
CA ARG A 21 -14.81 -14.93 6.94
C ARG A 21 -13.33 -15.26 7.18
N ILE A 22 -12.47 -14.27 7.00
CA ILE A 22 -11.05 -14.36 7.32
C ILE A 22 -10.95 -14.57 8.84
N SER A 23 -10.74 -15.81 9.24
CA SER A 23 -10.36 -16.19 10.60
C SER A 23 -8.97 -15.61 10.86
N ARG A 24 -8.88 -14.47 11.57
CA ARG A 24 -7.63 -13.98 12.17
C ARG A 24 -7.23 -14.96 13.27
N THR A 25 -6.58 -16.04 12.88
CA THR A 25 -5.95 -17.00 13.79
C THR A 25 -4.82 -16.31 14.55
N GLY A 26 -4.72 -16.66 15.83
CA GLY A 26 -4.05 -15.91 16.88
C GLY A 26 -2.59 -15.58 16.61
N ARG A 27 -2.22 -14.38 17.05
CA ARG A 27 -0.83 -13.94 17.28
C ARG A 27 -0.21 -14.87 18.32
N ALA A 28 0.42 -15.95 17.87
CA ALA A 28 1.23 -16.81 18.72
C ALA A 28 2.51 -16.05 19.08
N THR A 29 2.50 -15.40 20.23
CA THR A 29 3.69 -14.87 20.90
C THR A 29 4.60 -16.05 21.24
N ARG A 30 5.54 -16.38 20.35
CA ARG A 30 6.59 -17.35 20.68
C ARG A 30 7.52 -16.72 21.70
N ALA A 31 7.32 -17.11 22.95
CA ALA A 31 8.13 -16.73 24.07
C ALA A 31 9.58 -17.24 23.90
N CYS A 32 10.48 -16.31 24.16
CA CYS A 32 11.92 -16.43 24.37
C CYS A 32 12.36 -17.72 25.08
N ARG A 33 13.34 -18.41 24.49
CA ARG A 33 14.46 -19.03 25.24
C ARG A 33 15.72 -18.96 24.37
N ILE A 34 16.48 -17.87 24.51
CA ILE A 34 17.88 -17.83 24.09
C ILE A 34 18.69 -17.84 25.39
N SER A 35 19.44 -18.92 25.55
CA SER A 35 20.28 -19.23 26.70
C SER A 35 21.30 -18.12 26.95
N ALA A 36 21.42 -17.70 28.21
CA ALA A 36 22.38 -16.71 28.66
C ALA A 36 23.80 -17.29 28.70
N LEU A 37 24.76 -16.56 28.14
CA LEU A 37 26.16 -16.61 28.57
C LEU A 37 26.66 -15.16 28.74
N ALA A 38 26.92 -14.82 29.99
CA ALA A 38 27.53 -13.59 30.53
C ALA A 38 28.94 -13.32 29.95
N LEU A 39 29.60 -12.16 30.00
CA LEU A 39 29.41 -10.82 30.58
C LEU A 39 30.51 -9.94 29.96
N THR A 40 30.18 -8.86 29.25
CA THR A 40 31.08 -7.69 29.13
C THR A 40 30.24 -6.43 29.28
N ALA A 41 30.44 -5.73 30.39
CA ALA A 41 29.79 -4.47 30.69
C ALA A 41 30.43 -3.35 29.87
N THR A 42 29.72 -2.83 28.87
CA THR A 42 30.02 -1.54 28.25
C THR A 42 28.86 -0.59 28.55
N ALA A 43 29.19 0.55 29.15
CA ALA A 43 28.26 1.50 29.69
C ALA A 43 27.27 2.04 28.63
N LEU A 44 26.05 2.24 29.12
CA LEU A 44 24.89 2.81 28.46
C LEU A 44 25.16 4.25 27.98
N ALA A 45 25.11 4.48 26.67
CA ALA A 45 24.89 5.81 26.10
C ALA A 45 23.59 5.78 25.30
N THR A 46 22.46 5.63 26.00
CA THR A 46 21.14 5.87 25.43
C THR A 46 20.97 7.37 25.24
N GLY A 47 21.48 7.90 24.13
CA GLY A 47 21.14 9.25 23.69
C GLY A 47 19.68 9.29 23.26
N PRO A 48 18.91 10.35 23.58
CA PRO A 48 17.55 10.45 23.08
C PRO A 48 17.61 10.59 21.56
N ALA A 49 16.99 9.65 20.84
CA ALA A 49 16.63 9.88 19.46
C ALA A 49 15.60 11.02 19.46
N LEU A 50 16.05 12.25 19.20
CA LEU A 50 15.18 13.37 18.88
C LEU A 50 14.45 12.99 17.59
N ALA A 51 13.29 12.36 17.71
CA ALA A 51 12.35 12.22 16.62
C ALA A 51 11.97 13.65 16.21
N SER A 52 12.52 14.12 15.10
CA SER A 52 12.07 15.33 14.45
C SER A 52 10.64 15.09 13.99
N ALA A 53 9.68 15.40 14.85
CA ALA A 53 8.28 15.44 14.48
C ALA A 53 8.14 16.62 13.52
N ALA A 54 8.12 16.33 12.21
CA ALA A 54 7.73 17.30 11.21
C ALA A 54 6.38 17.91 11.66
N PRO A 55 6.25 19.25 11.71
CA PRO A 55 5.03 19.87 12.17
C PRO A 55 3.86 19.34 11.34
N ALA A 56 2.89 18.72 12.02
CA ALA A 56 1.62 18.36 11.43
C ALA A 56 0.98 19.67 10.95
N ALA A 57 1.15 19.94 9.67
CA ALA A 57 0.69 21.16 9.07
C ALA A 57 -0.84 21.21 9.22
N THR A 58 -1.35 22.25 9.87
CA THR A 58 -2.77 22.53 9.99
C THR A 58 -3.41 22.48 8.61
N PRO A 59 -4.56 21.81 8.43
CA PRO A 59 -5.26 21.83 7.16
C PRO A 59 -5.95 23.20 7.02
N SER A 60 -5.17 24.21 6.63
CA SER A 60 -5.66 25.22 5.71
C SER A 60 -6.24 24.49 4.50
N GLY A 61 -7.25 25.06 3.83
CA GLY A 61 -7.88 24.48 2.63
C GLY A 61 -6.88 24.23 1.50
N ARG A 62 -6.06 23.19 1.67
CA ARG A 62 -4.89 22.88 0.87
C ARG A 62 -5.36 21.98 -0.25
N MET A 63 -5.02 22.35 -1.47
CA MET A 63 -5.19 21.50 -2.63
C MET A 63 -4.62 20.11 -2.32
N LYS A 64 -5.34 19.06 -2.74
CA LYS A 64 -4.90 17.68 -2.49
C LYS A 64 -3.55 17.48 -3.18
N PRO A 65 -2.57 16.85 -2.51
CA PRO A 65 -1.26 16.63 -3.09
C PRO A 65 -1.33 15.68 -4.30
N THR A 66 -0.39 15.83 -5.22
CA THR A 66 -0.14 14.83 -6.26
C THR A 66 0.57 13.62 -5.65
N VAL A 67 0.06 12.41 -5.92
CA VAL A 67 0.65 11.15 -5.48
C VAL A 67 1.44 10.53 -6.62
N VAL A 68 2.74 10.28 -6.40
CA VAL A 68 3.60 9.63 -7.40
C VAL A 68 3.90 8.20 -6.95
N LEU A 69 3.51 7.22 -7.76
CA LEU A 69 3.67 5.79 -7.47
C LEU A 69 4.81 5.21 -8.31
N VAL A 70 5.90 4.85 -7.66
CA VAL A 70 7.08 4.24 -8.32
C VAL A 70 7.09 2.74 -8.04
N HIS A 71 7.25 1.93 -9.08
CA HIS A 71 7.33 0.47 -8.93
C HIS A 71 8.74 0.01 -8.50
N GLY A 72 8.81 -1.20 -7.96
CA GLY A 72 10.07 -1.85 -7.59
C GLY A 72 10.71 -2.62 -8.74
N ALA A 73 11.82 -3.30 -8.44
CA ALA A 73 12.44 -4.25 -9.36
C ALA A 73 11.45 -5.37 -9.71
N PHE A 74 11.51 -5.86 -10.97
CA PHE A 74 10.64 -6.92 -11.53
C PHE A 74 9.17 -6.55 -11.73
N ALA A 75 8.76 -5.32 -11.44
CA ALA A 75 7.42 -4.80 -11.69
C ALA A 75 7.45 -3.66 -12.71
N ASP A 76 6.26 -3.20 -13.11
CA ASP A 76 6.05 -1.98 -13.89
C ASP A 76 4.94 -1.11 -13.26
N ALA A 77 4.59 -0.01 -13.91
CA ALA A 77 3.54 0.91 -13.45
C ALA A 77 2.14 0.27 -13.43
N SER A 78 1.88 -0.80 -14.21
CA SER A 78 0.55 -1.42 -14.31
C SER A 78 0.10 -2.07 -13.00
N GLY A 79 1.05 -2.49 -12.14
CA GLY A 79 0.77 -3.01 -10.80
C GLY A 79 0.02 -2.03 -9.89
N TRP A 80 0.01 -0.73 -10.24
CA TRP A 80 -0.70 0.30 -9.49
C TRP A 80 -2.11 0.61 -9.98
N SER A 81 -2.60 -0.02 -11.04
CA SER A 81 -3.88 0.36 -11.71
C SER A 81 -5.06 0.53 -10.73
N SER A 82 -5.31 -0.46 -9.86
CA SER A 82 -6.40 -0.37 -8.87
C SER A 82 -6.12 0.65 -7.75
N VAL A 83 -4.86 0.96 -7.45
CA VAL A 83 -4.49 2.00 -6.47
C VAL A 83 -4.72 3.38 -7.06
N VAL A 84 -4.32 3.58 -8.32
CA VAL A 84 -4.55 4.81 -9.09
C VAL A 84 -6.04 5.12 -9.12
N GLU A 85 -6.88 4.16 -9.50
CA GLU A 85 -8.34 4.31 -9.55
C GLU A 85 -8.92 4.76 -8.19
N ARG A 86 -8.54 4.09 -7.10
CA ARG A 86 -9.03 4.45 -5.75
C ARG A 86 -8.57 5.83 -5.30
N LEU A 87 -7.36 6.25 -5.64
CA LEU A 87 -6.84 7.57 -5.27
C LEU A 87 -7.49 8.68 -6.11
N GLN A 88 -7.70 8.44 -7.41
CA GLN A 88 -8.42 9.35 -8.29
C GLN A 88 -9.88 9.52 -7.84
N HIS A 89 -10.56 8.44 -7.46
CA HIS A 89 -11.92 8.51 -6.88
C HIS A 89 -11.97 9.34 -5.58
N ARG A 90 -10.85 9.41 -4.83
CA ARG A 90 -10.72 10.26 -3.64
C ARG A 90 -10.29 11.69 -3.97
N GLY A 91 -10.16 12.04 -5.24
CA GLY A 91 -9.83 13.38 -5.74
C GLY A 91 -8.33 13.71 -5.73
N PHE A 92 -7.44 12.71 -5.59
CA PHE A 92 -6.00 12.94 -5.70
C PHE A 92 -5.58 12.97 -7.18
N ASN A 93 -4.65 13.85 -7.53
CA ASN A 93 -3.89 13.70 -8.77
C ASN A 93 -2.88 12.56 -8.58
N VAL A 94 -2.74 11.68 -9.57
CA VAL A 94 -1.90 10.48 -9.43
C VAL A 94 -1.07 10.28 -10.69
N VAL A 95 0.24 10.07 -10.51
CA VAL A 95 1.20 9.80 -11.58
C VAL A 95 1.92 8.50 -11.26
N ALA A 96 2.02 7.58 -12.24
CA ALA A 96 2.78 6.34 -12.11
C ALA A 96 3.81 6.28 -13.25
N PRO A 97 5.00 6.92 -13.10
CA PRO A 97 6.01 6.93 -14.15
C PRO A 97 6.58 5.53 -14.37
N ALA A 98 6.89 5.20 -15.63
CA ALA A 98 7.59 3.97 -15.98
C ALA A 98 9.07 4.10 -15.60
N ASN A 99 9.49 3.50 -14.49
CA ASN A 99 10.88 3.53 -14.07
C ASN A 99 11.70 2.52 -14.91
N PRO A 100 12.72 2.96 -15.68
CA PRO A 100 13.43 2.10 -16.62
C PRO A 100 14.25 0.97 -15.99
N LEU A 101 14.55 1.05 -14.69
CA LEU A 101 15.38 0.08 -13.95
C LEU A 101 16.77 -0.12 -14.59
N ARG A 102 17.39 0.96 -15.09
CA ARG A 102 18.70 0.93 -15.77
C ARG A 102 19.88 1.20 -14.84
N GLY A 103 19.60 1.60 -13.60
CA GLY A 103 20.63 1.85 -12.60
C GLY A 103 20.17 2.89 -11.58
N LEU A 104 20.54 2.70 -10.33
CA LEU A 104 20.03 3.51 -9.22
C LEU A 104 20.21 5.02 -9.44
N THR A 105 21.38 5.44 -9.91
CA THR A 105 21.67 6.87 -10.16
C THR A 105 20.85 7.42 -11.32
N SER A 106 20.76 6.71 -12.45
CA SER A 106 20.02 7.16 -13.62
C SER A 106 18.51 7.16 -13.39
N ASP A 107 18.00 6.13 -12.72
CA ASP A 107 16.59 5.98 -12.40
C ASP A 107 16.14 7.02 -11.37
N GLY A 108 16.98 7.30 -10.36
CA GLY A 108 16.74 8.39 -9.40
C GLY A 108 16.70 9.76 -10.07
N ALA A 109 17.63 10.03 -10.99
CA ALA A 109 17.63 11.27 -11.78
C ALA A 109 16.38 11.39 -12.67
N TYR A 110 15.95 10.28 -13.29
CA TYR A 110 14.73 10.23 -14.07
C TYR A 110 13.49 10.58 -13.22
N ILE A 111 13.30 9.93 -12.07
CA ILE A 111 12.17 10.24 -11.19
C ILE A 111 12.24 11.69 -10.68
N ALA A 112 13.41 12.21 -10.36
CA ALA A 112 13.57 13.62 -9.98
C ALA A 112 13.15 14.58 -11.10
N SER A 113 13.37 14.22 -12.37
CA SER A 113 12.92 15.02 -13.51
C SER A 113 11.39 15.02 -13.65
N VAL A 114 10.73 13.87 -13.44
CA VAL A 114 9.26 13.76 -13.41
C VAL A 114 8.67 14.58 -12.27
N LEU A 115 9.28 14.54 -11.08
CA LEU A 115 8.80 15.34 -9.94
C LEU A 115 8.87 16.85 -10.21
N LYS A 116 9.91 17.31 -10.93
CA LYS A 116 10.04 18.72 -11.32
C LYS A 116 8.99 19.18 -12.33
N SER A 117 8.35 18.26 -13.06
CA SER A 117 7.31 18.59 -14.04
C SER A 117 5.89 18.61 -13.45
N ILE A 118 5.72 18.35 -12.16
CA ILE A 118 4.42 18.34 -11.49
C ILE A 118 4.20 19.70 -10.83
N GLU A 119 3.04 20.30 -11.11
CA GLU A 119 2.57 21.60 -10.58
C GLU A 119 2.08 21.53 -9.13
#